data_AF-A0A838IBF6-F1
#
_entry.id   AF-A0A838IBF6-F1
#
_cell.length_a   1.000
_cell.length_b   1.000
_cell.length_c   1.000
_cell.angle_alpha   90.00
_cell.angle_beta   90.00
_cell.angle_gamma   90.00
#
_symmetry.space_group_name_H-M   'P 1'
#
loop_
_entity.id
_entity.type
_entity.pdbx_description
1 polymer ?
#
loop_
_entity_poly.entity_id
_entity_poly.type
_entity_poly.pdbx_seq_one_letter_code
_entity_poly.pdbx_strand_id
1 'polypeptide(L)'
;MTTHALKTSDDPLALRALRHLDLVVLALALPVFLLAGFPLLGWGAAAAAWLAQRLIADSLTRRARRSGDPRTVAGLMTGSMIGRGWLVALGIFAAGMVEREAGLTAAVLAIVLFTMWFATQMATRPFEVLDARDRKPSR
;
A
#
# COMPACT_ATOMS: atom_id res chain seq x y z
N MET A 1 -29.05 -23.77 20.76
CA MET A 1 -29.27 -22.81 19.66
C MET A 1 -27.94 -22.19 19.28
N THR A 2 -27.22 -22.86 18.37
CA THR A 2 -25.94 -22.44 17.79
C THR A 2 -26.24 -21.84 16.42
N THR A 3 -26.26 -20.52 16.32
CA THR A 3 -26.52 -19.83 15.05
C THR A 3 -25.50 -18.71 14.89
N HIS A 4 -24.80 -18.75 13.75
CA HIS A 4 -23.76 -17.85 13.24
C HIS A 4 -22.29 -18.13 13.61
N ALA A 5 -21.91 -19.41 13.50
CA ALA A 5 -20.72 -19.73 12.70
C ALA A 5 -21.08 -19.55 11.21
N LEU A 6 -20.13 -19.07 10.39
CA LEU A 6 -20.21 -18.85 8.93
C LEU A 6 -20.84 -17.52 8.47
N LYS A 7 -20.14 -16.41 8.71
CA LYS A 7 -20.06 -15.31 7.73
C LYS A 7 -18.62 -14.80 7.63
N THR A 8 -17.72 -15.71 7.25
CA THR A 8 -16.30 -15.42 6.99
C THR A 8 -15.90 -15.79 5.55
N SER A 9 -16.89 -16.02 4.67
CA SER A 9 -16.67 -16.58 3.33
C SER A 9 -16.69 -15.53 2.20
N ASP A 10 -17.21 -14.33 2.44
CA ASP A 10 -17.40 -13.30 1.41
C ASP A 10 -16.75 -11.97 1.79
N ASP A 11 -15.48 -11.96 2.20
CA ASP A 11 -14.65 -10.85 1.76
C ASP A 11 -14.39 -11.17 0.29
N PRO A 12 -15.05 -10.53 -0.70
CA PRO A 12 -14.88 -10.93 -2.09
C PRO A 12 -13.39 -10.90 -2.39
N LEU A 13 -12.86 -11.98 -2.96
CA LEU A 13 -11.44 -12.09 -3.32
C LEU A 13 -10.94 -10.84 -4.01
N ALA A 14 -11.80 -10.16 -4.77
CA ALA A 14 -11.61 -8.85 -5.36
C ALA A 14 -11.23 -7.74 -4.36
N LEU A 15 -11.89 -7.61 -3.20
CA LEU A 15 -11.56 -6.63 -2.15
C LEU A 15 -10.23 -6.95 -1.46
N ARG A 16 -9.95 -8.23 -1.20
CA ARG A 16 -8.64 -8.66 -0.67
C ARG A 16 -7.55 -8.42 -1.70
N ALA A 17 -7.78 -8.77 -2.96
CA ALA A 17 -6.88 -8.54 -4.08
C ALA A 17 -6.64 -7.05 -4.31
N LEU A 18 -7.65 -6.18 -4.30
CA LEU A 18 -7.48 -4.72 -4.39
C LEU A 18 -6.58 -4.20 -3.27
N ARG A 19 -6.76 -4.71 -2.04
CA ARG A 19 -5.95 -4.33 -0.88
C ARG A 19 -4.52 -4.89 -0.90
N HIS A 20 -4.24 -5.85 -1.78
CA HIS A 20 -2.94 -6.52 -1.92
C HIS A 20 -2.42 -6.43 -3.37
N LEU A 21 -3.02 -5.57 -4.18
CA LEU A 21 -2.74 -5.46 -5.62
C LEU A 21 -1.29 -5.01 -5.82
N ASP A 22 -0.83 -4.14 -4.93
CA ASP A 22 0.55 -3.72 -4.80
C ASP A 22 1.53 -4.89 -4.59
N LEU A 23 1.16 -5.92 -3.82
CA LEU A 23 1.97 -7.13 -3.65
C LEU A 23 1.94 -8.04 -4.89
N VAL A 24 0.79 -8.11 -5.57
CA VAL A 24 0.65 -8.85 -6.83
C VAL A 24 1.54 -8.21 -7.91
N VAL A 25 1.54 -6.88 -8.00
CA VAL A 25 2.42 -6.13 -8.91
C VAL A 25 3.89 -6.33 -8.53
N LEU A 26 4.24 -6.33 -7.23
CA LEU A 26 5.60 -6.61 -6.78
C LEU A 26 6.06 -8.03 -7.13
N ALA A 27 5.17 -9.02 -7.01
CA ALA A 27 5.42 -10.40 -7.38
C ALA A 27 5.55 -10.57 -8.90
N LEU A 28 4.74 -9.86 -9.69
CA LEU A 28 4.84 -9.81 -11.16
C LEU A 28 6.08 -9.06 -11.64
N ALA A 29 6.58 -8.10 -10.87
CA ALA A 29 7.82 -7.40 -11.20
C ALA A 29 9.04 -8.33 -11.14
N LEU A 30 9.02 -9.38 -10.31
CA LEU A 30 10.12 -10.34 -10.21
C LEU A 30 10.42 -11.07 -11.54
N PRO A 31 9.46 -11.75 -12.20
CA PRO A 31 9.72 -12.35 -13.51
C PRO A 31 10.05 -11.32 -14.58
N VAL A 32 9.53 -10.08 -14.50
CA VAL A 32 9.92 -9.01 -15.44
C VAL A 32 11.39 -8.63 -15.27
N PHE A 33 11.89 -8.49 -14.04
CA PHE A 33 13.30 -8.20 -13.79
C PHE A 33 14.21 -9.33 -14.27
N LEU A 34 13.80 -10.58 -14.07
CA LEU A 34 14.53 -11.75 -14.55
C LEU A 34 14.57 -11.83 -16.08
N LEU A 35 13.43 -11.60 -16.74
CA LEU A 35 13.32 -11.68 -18.21
C LEU A 35 14.01 -10.50 -18.91
N ALA A 36 13.98 -9.31 -18.31
CA ALA A 36 14.62 -8.11 -18.85
C ALA A 36 16.10 -7.98 -18.46
N GLY A 37 16.63 -8.88 -17.61
CA GLY A 37 18.01 -8.84 -17.14
C GLY A 37 18.32 -7.65 -16.21
N PHE A 38 17.31 -7.10 -15.54
CA PHE A 38 17.48 -5.95 -14.64
C PHE A 38 18.10 -6.35 -13.30
N PRO A 39 18.80 -5.43 -12.61
CA PRO A 39 19.43 -5.70 -11.32
C PRO A 39 18.41 -6.13 -10.26
N LEU A 40 18.53 -7.36 -9.77
CA LEU A 40 17.64 -7.91 -8.73
C LEU A 40 17.74 -7.15 -7.41
N LEU A 41 18.86 -6.47 -7.17
CA LEU A 41 19.03 -5.54 -6.04
C LEU A 41 18.01 -4.40 -6.09
N GLY A 42 17.66 -3.90 -7.28
CA GLY A 42 16.64 -2.86 -7.45
C GLY A 42 15.25 -3.36 -7.07
N TRP A 43 14.91 -4.60 -7.47
CA TRP A 43 13.67 -5.25 -7.04
C TRP A 43 13.66 -5.50 -5.53
N GLY A 44 14.75 -6.03 -4.97
CA GLY A 44 14.86 -6.33 -3.54
C GLY A 44 14.74 -5.09 -2.65
N ALA A 45 15.38 -3.99 -3.04
CA ALA A 45 15.29 -2.72 -2.32
C ALA A 45 13.89 -2.11 -2.40
N ALA A 46 13.27 -2.11 -3.59
CA ALA A 46 11.89 -1.65 -3.76
C ALA A 46 10.92 -2.52 -2.94
N ALA A 47 11.09 -3.84 -2.94
CA ALA A 47 10.30 -4.77 -2.16
C ALA A 47 10.44 -4.54 -0.66
N ALA A 48 11.68 -4.36 -0.17
CA ALA A 48 11.95 -4.09 1.25
C ALA A 48 11.33 -2.77 1.70
N ALA A 49 11.52 -1.69 0.92
CA ALA A 49 10.91 -0.39 1.20
C ALA A 49 9.38 -0.48 1.22
N TRP A 50 8.80 -1.22 0.27
CA TRP A 50 7.35 -1.41 0.17
C TRP A 50 6.78 -2.19 1.35
N LEU A 51 7.44 -3.28 1.77
CA LEU A 51 7.04 -4.06 2.95
C LEU A 51 7.17 -3.23 4.23
N ALA A 52 8.28 -2.51 4.41
CA ALA A 52 8.49 -1.65 5.58
C ALA A 52 7.37 -0.62 5.71
N GLN A 53 7.01 0.01 4.59
CA GLN A 53 5.92 0.97 4.53
C GLN A 53 4.56 0.35 4.90
N ARG A 54 4.28 -0.86 4.43
CA ARG A 54 3.04 -1.59 4.74
C ARG A 54 2.95 -1.97 6.21
N LEU A 55 4.05 -2.43 6.81
CA LEU A 55 4.14 -2.75 8.24
C LEU A 55 3.92 -1.51 9.12
N ILE A 56 4.49 -0.37 8.71
CA ILE A 56 4.28 0.91 9.39
C ILE A 56 2.80 1.30 9.30
N ALA A 57 2.19 1.28 8.11
CA ALA A 57 0.78 1.62 7.94
C ALA A 57 -0.16 0.74 8.78
N ASP A 58 0.07 -0.57 8.82
CA ASP A 58 -0.70 -1.50 9.65
C ASP A 58 -0.55 -1.20 11.14
N SER A 59 0.68 -0.92 11.59
CA SER A 59 0.98 -0.60 12.98
C SER A 59 0.33 0.71 13.42
N LEU A 60 0.39 1.73 12.56
CA LEU A 60 -0.25 3.03 12.78
C LEU A 60 -1.78 2.89 12.83
N THR A 61 -2.37 2.07 11.97
CA THR A 61 -3.81 1.80 11.97
C THR A 61 -4.25 1.09 13.25
N ARG A 62 -3.46 0.12 13.73
CA ARG A 62 -3.70 -0.55 15.04
C ARG A 62 -3.57 0.43 16.20
N ARG A 63 -2.62 1.36 16.14
CA ARG A 63 -2.43 2.42 17.14
C ARG A 63 -3.61 3.40 17.17
N ALA A 64 -4.05 3.87 16.00
CA ALA A 64 -5.21 4.76 15.87
C ALA A 64 -6.50 4.15 16.43
N ARG A 65 -6.74 2.85 16.22
CA ARG A 65 -7.91 2.15 16.78
C ARG A 65 -7.89 2.08 18.31
N ARG A 66 -6.71 2.14 18.94
CA ARG A 66 -6.57 2.21 20.40
C ARG A 66 -6.63 3.63 20.93
N SER A 67 -6.40 4.63 20.08
CA SER A 67 -6.31 6.04 20.44
C SER A 67 -7.48 6.81 19.82
N GLY A 68 -8.61 6.91 20.53
CA GLY A 68 -9.79 7.65 20.07
C GLY A 68 -9.62 9.18 19.99
N ASP A 69 -8.39 9.70 19.99
CA ASP A 69 -8.09 11.13 19.99
C ASP A 69 -7.89 11.66 18.55
N PRO A 70 -8.73 12.61 18.08
CA PRO A 70 -8.65 13.19 16.74
C PRO A 70 -7.28 13.78 16.38
N ARG A 71 -6.52 14.30 17.36
CA ARG A 71 -5.19 14.87 17.12
C ARG A 71 -4.17 13.79 16.73
N THR A 72 -4.25 12.62 17.36
CA THR A 72 -3.41 11.47 17.02
C THR A 72 -3.75 10.95 15.62
N VAL A 73 -5.02 10.92 15.25
CA VAL A 73 -5.46 10.49 13.91
C VAL A 73 -4.95 11.44 12.82
N ALA A 74 -5.05 12.76 13.04
CA ALA A 74 -4.53 13.76 12.10
C ALA A 74 -3.00 13.67 11.95
N GLY A 75 -2.27 13.53 13.07
CA GLY A 75 -0.82 13.33 13.06
C GLY A 75 -0.40 12.03 12.37
N LEU A 76 -1.16 10.96 12.54
CA LEU A 76 -0.91 9.68 11.87
C LEU A 76 -1.17 9.75 10.36
N MET A 77 -2.25 10.43 9.94
CA MET A 77 -2.55 10.67 8.52
C MET A 77 -1.41 11.44 7.84
N THR A 78 -1.06 12.61 8.39
CA THR A 78 0.01 13.47 7.85
C THR A 78 1.37 12.78 7.90
N GLY A 79 1.70 12.15 9.03
CA GLY A 79 2.94 11.41 9.22
C GLY A 79 3.07 10.23 8.26
N SER A 80 1.96 9.53 7.95
CA SER A 80 1.98 8.45 6.97
C SER A 80 2.25 8.96 5.55
N MET A 81 1.67 10.09 5.13
CA MET A 81 1.92 10.64 3.79
C MET A 81 3.37 11.06 3.60
N ILE A 82 3.95 11.76 4.58
CA ILE A 82 5.34 12.20 4.55
C ILE A 82 6.29 10.99 4.66
N GLY A 83 6.00 10.06 5.58
CA GLY A 83 6.78 8.86 5.80
C GLY A 83 6.87 7.96 4.57
N ARG A 84 5.79 7.87 3.76
CA ARG A 84 5.81 7.10 2.51
C ARG A 84 6.79 7.66 1.49
N GLY A 85 6.80 8.98 1.28
CA GLY A 85 7.74 9.62 0.36
C GLY A 85 9.20 9.40 0.77
N TRP A 86 9.50 9.55 2.06
CA TRP A 86 10.84 9.32 2.59
C TRP A 86 11.27 7.86 2.54
N LEU A 87 10.38 6.90 2.79
CA LEU A 87 10.69 5.47 2.67
C LEU A 87 11.04 5.06 1.24
N VAL A 88 10.30 5.57 0.25
CA VAL A 88 10.60 5.35 -1.15
C VAL A 88 11.95 5.97 -1.51
N ALA A 89 12.19 7.22 -1.13
CA ALA A 89 13.46 7.90 -1.40
C ALA A 89 14.65 7.17 -0.76
N LEU A 90 14.53 6.74 0.50
CA LEU A 90 15.56 5.98 1.20
C LEU A 90 15.80 4.61 0.57
N GLY A 91 14.74 3.92 0.13
CA GLY A 91 14.86 2.63 -0.56
C GLY A 91 15.60 2.74 -1.90
N ILE A 92 15.25 3.75 -2.71
CA ILE A 92 15.93 4.05 -3.98
C ILE A 92 17.38 4.42 -3.72
N PHE A 93 17.63 5.30 -2.74
CA PHE A 93 18.97 5.77 -2.41
C PHE A 93 19.85 4.63 -1.89
N ALA A 94 19.34 3.78 -1.01
CA ALA A 94 20.04 2.60 -0.52
C ALA A 94 20.40 1.63 -1.66
N ALA A 95 19.47 1.38 -2.60
CA ALA A 95 19.74 0.57 -3.79
C ALA A 95 20.84 1.20 -4.66
N GLY A 96 20.75 2.51 -4.89
CA GLY A 96 21.71 3.28 -5.68
C GLY A 96 23.11 3.37 -5.06
N MET A 97 23.22 3.31 -3.73
CA MET A 97 24.50 3.27 -3.02
C MET A 97 25.22 1.93 -3.20
N VAL A 98 24.50 0.84 -3.42
CA VAL A 98 25.09 -0.48 -3.72
C VAL A 98 25.44 -0.57 -5.20
N GLU A 99 24.49 -0.21 -6.06
CA GLU A 99 24.67 -0.26 -7.51
C GLU A 99 23.80 0.82 -8.19
N ARG A 100 24.44 1.64 -9.04
CA ARG A 100 23.76 2.80 -9.64
C ARG A 100 22.57 2.40 -10.52
N GLU A 101 22.67 1.28 -11.24
CA GLU A 101 21.59 0.74 -12.08
C GLU A 101 20.45 0.15 -11.23
N ALA A 102 20.75 -0.43 -10.08
CA ALA A 102 19.76 -0.89 -9.11
C ALA A 102 18.94 0.27 -8.54
N GLY A 103 19.58 1.42 -8.26
CA GLY A 103 18.89 2.64 -7.87
C GLY A 103 17.91 3.15 -8.93
N LEU A 104 18.31 3.14 -10.21
CA LEU A 104 17.46 3.61 -11.31
C LEU A 104 16.21 2.72 -11.49
N THR A 105 16.41 1.41 -11.51
CA THR A 105 15.32 0.44 -11.66
C THR A 105 14.38 0.43 -10.45
N ALA A 106 14.92 0.60 -9.23
CA ALA A 106 14.11 0.80 -8.03
C ALA A 106 13.26 2.08 -8.12
N ALA A 107 13.80 3.18 -8.64
CA ALA A 107 13.08 4.44 -8.80
C ALA A 107 11.92 4.30 -9.79
N VAL A 108 12.17 3.69 -10.95
CA VAL A 108 11.14 3.45 -11.97
C VAL A 108 10.03 2.56 -11.40
N LEU A 109 10.39 1.45 -10.74
CA LEU A 109 9.42 0.55 -10.14
C LEU A 109 8.60 1.24 -9.04
N ALA A 110 9.23 2.07 -8.21
CA ALA A 110 8.55 2.84 -7.18
C ALA A 110 7.54 3.84 -7.75
N ILE A 111 7.87 4.53 -8.85
CA ILE A 111 6.94 5.45 -9.53
C ILE A 111 5.73 4.70 -10.09
N VAL A 112 5.94 3.54 -10.71
CA VAL A 112 4.85 2.71 -11.25
C VAL A 112 3.92 2.23 -10.13
N LEU A 113 4.49 1.69 -9.05
CA LEU A 113 3.73 1.24 -7.89
C LEU A 113 2.94 2.39 -7.24
N PHE A 114 3.57 3.56 -7.08
CA PHE A 114 2.92 4.74 -6.54
C PHE A 114 1.74 5.18 -7.40
N THR A 115 1.92 5.22 -8.73
CA THR A 115 0.88 5.61 -9.68
C THR A 115 -0.32 4.66 -9.61
N MET A 116 -0.08 3.35 -9.60
CA MET A 116 -1.14 2.33 -9.52
C MET A 116 -1.92 2.44 -8.20
N TRP A 117 -1.21 2.62 -7.08
CA TRP A 117 -1.81 2.84 -5.76
C TRP A 117 -2.67 4.11 -5.76
N PHE A 118 -2.14 5.21 -6.29
CA PHE A 118 -2.83 6.50 -6.35
C PHE A 118 -4.10 6.42 -7.21
N ALA A 119 -4.00 5.78 -8.37
CA ALA A 119 -5.14 5.54 -9.26
C ALA A 119 -6.23 4.70 -8.57
N THR A 120 -5.84 3.64 -7.86
CA THR A 120 -6.79 2.81 -7.10
C THR A 120 -7.50 3.62 -6.01
N GLN A 121 -6.76 4.45 -5.26
CA GLN A 121 -7.34 5.31 -4.22
C GLN A 121 -8.33 6.34 -4.80
N MET A 122 -7.99 6.95 -5.94
CA MET A 122 -8.88 7.85 -6.65
C MET A 122 -10.15 7.14 -7.11
N ALA A 123 -10.02 5.91 -7.64
CA ALA A 123 -11.14 5.12 -8.13
C ALA A 123 -12.09 4.66 -7.03
N THR A 124 -11.61 4.36 -5.82
CA THR A 124 -12.47 3.86 -4.72
C THR A 124 -13.21 4.96 -3.96
N ARG A 125 -12.67 6.19 -3.92
CA ARG A 125 -13.28 7.35 -3.23
C ARG A 125 -14.76 7.62 -3.57
N PRO A 126 -15.20 7.66 -4.85
CA PRO A 126 -16.59 7.99 -5.18
C PRO A 126 -17.60 6.96 -4.63
N PHE A 127 -17.22 5.68 -4.55
CA PHE A 127 -18.12 4.62 -4.06
C PHE A 127 -18.38 4.73 -2.56
N GLU A 128 -17.39 5.14 -1.77
CA GLU A 128 -17.54 5.36 -0.31
C GLU A 128 -18.50 6.52 0.01
N VAL A 129 -18.54 7.56 -0.85
CA VAL A 129 -19.41 8.73 -0.67
C VAL A 129 -20.87 8.43 -0.98
N LEU A 130 -21.13 7.57 -1.98
CA LEU A 130 -22.49 7.14 -2.34
C LEU A 130 -23.12 6.29 -1.23
N ASP A 131 -22.35 5.35 -0.67
CA ASP A 131 -22.80 4.47 0.41
C ASP A 131 -23.13 5.24 1.71
N ALA A 132 -22.41 6.35 1.97
CA ALA A 132 -22.68 7.23 3.10
C ALA A 132 -23.92 8.14 2.91
N ARG A 133 -24.28 8.46 1.65
CA ARG A 133 -25.49 9.23 1.32
C ARG A 133 -26.76 8.41 1.51
N ASP A 134 -26.75 7.15 1.07
CA ASP A 134 -27.91 6.26 1.18
C ASP A 134 -28.21 5.82 2.62
N ARG A 135 -27.22 5.89 3.53
CA ARG A 135 -27.39 5.60 4.96
C ARG A 135 -28.04 6.71 5.77
N LYS A 136 -28.25 7.92 5.24
CA LYS A 136 -28.96 8.97 6.00
C LYS A 136 -30.46 8.66 5.98
N PRO A 137 -31.10 8.29 7.12
CA PRO A 137 -32.54 8.15 7.15
C PRO A 137 -33.16 9.52 6.84
N SER A 138 -34.07 9.56 5.87
CA SER A 138 -34.92 10.71 5.60
C SER A 138 -35.64 11.07 6.89
N ARG A 139 -35.20 12.16 7.52
CA ARG A 139 -35.94 12.80 8.60
C ARG A 139 -37.17 13.50 8.04
#